data_AF-A0A442HYM1-F1
#
_entry.id   AF-A0A442HYM1-F1
#
_cell.length_a   1.000
_cell.length_b   1.000
_cell.length_c   1.000
_cell.angle_alpha   90.00
_cell.angle_beta   90.00
_cell.angle_gamma   90.00
#
_symmetry.space_group_name_H-M   'P 1'
#
loop_
_entity.id
_entity.type
_entity.pdbx_description
1 polymer ?
#
loop_
_entity_poly.entity_id
_entity_poly.type
_entity_poly.pdbx_seq_one_letter_code
_entity_poly.pdbx_strand_id
1 'polypeptide(L)'
;MVQFCVDIAAESPCRNCEAAVPLEVDKYPECSTLTYRLTFTDFFGEIEAMRILNARLGGLVVGRHGTTDDIPMYLHVGGGIFEMSGLMHGGEFILSHMAAAKHRETIERINSEKGRARDMPLRYSTRASVINTNLMPPGGALWINHGQFIVNGFATAKHLEKLEQLNADGNPESFLSIGLP
;
A
#
# COMPACT_ATOMS: atom_id res chain seq x y z
N MET A 1 21.78 -14.09 2.56
CA MET A 1 20.85 -13.03 3.00
C MET A 1 20.33 -12.34 1.75
N VAL A 2 19.07 -12.53 1.39
CA VAL A 2 18.44 -11.76 0.32
C VAL A 2 17.84 -10.53 0.97
N GLN A 3 18.48 -9.38 0.77
CA GLN A 3 17.96 -8.10 1.17
C GLN A 3 16.81 -7.78 0.21
N PHE A 4 15.57 -7.80 0.73
CA PHE A 4 14.40 -7.34 -0.01
C PHE A 4 14.54 -5.82 -0.17
N CYS A 5 15.10 -5.39 -1.29
CA CYS A 5 14.84 -4.05 -1.81
C CYS A 5 13.43 -4.09 -2.37
N VAL A 6 12.60 -3.12 -1.99
CA VAL A 6 11.43 -2.80 -2.81
C VAL A 6 12.02 -2.49 -4.19
N ASP A 7 11.60 -3.21 -5.23
CA ASP A 7 11.90 -2.81 -6.60
C ASP A 7 11.19 -1.48 -6.79
N ILE A 8 11.93 -0.39 -6.56
CA ILE A 8 11.44 0.95 -6.78
C ILE A 8 11.19 1.00 -8.29
N ALA A 9 9.92 1.10 -8.68
CA ALA A 9 9.54 1.17 -10.09
C ALA A 9 10.38 2.26 -10.77
N ALA A 10 10.96 2.01 -11.95
CA ALA A 10 11.79 3.05 -12.60
C ALA A 10 10.96 4.30 -12.99
N GLU A 11 9.64 4.13 -13.13
CA GLU A 11 8.71 5.13 -13.61
C GLU A 11 7.39 5.10 -12.80
N SER A 12 6.69 6.24 -12.74
CA SER A 12 5.35 6.38 -12.17
C SER A 12 4.45 7.21 -13.09
N PRO A 13 3.12 6.99 -13.12
CA PRO A 13 2.24 7.76 -13.98
C PRO A 13 2.10 9.21 -13.49
N CYS A 14 2.17 10.17 -14.43
CA CYS A 14 1.96 11.58 -14.17
C CYS A 14 0.52 11.83 -13.70
N ARG A 15 0.38 12.60 -12.62
CA ARG A 15 -0.90 12.85 -11.96
C ARG A 15 -1.96 13.54 -12.82
N ASN A 16 -1.54 14.25 -13.85
CA ASN A 16 -2.41 15.09 -14.67
C ASN A 16 -2.54 14.60 -16.12
N CYS A 17 -1.58 13.82 -16.62
CA CYS A 17 -1.61 13.33 -18.01
C CYS A 17 -1.33 11.82 -18.16
N GLU A 18 -1.18 11.07 -17.06
CA GLU A 18 -0.94 9.61 -17.02
C GLU A 18 0.34 9.14 -17.73
N ALA A 19 1.15 10.05 -18.28
CA ALA A 19 2.43 9.75 -18.91
C ALA A 19 3.38 9.05 -17.93
N ALA A 20 4.16 8.09 -18.40
CA ALA A 20 5.19 7.45 -17.58
C ALA A 20 6.31 8.45 -17.27
N VAL A 21 6.54 8.72 -15.99
CA VAL A 21 7.54 9.67 -15.51
C VAL A 21 8.65 8.93 -14.77
N PRO A 22 9.91 9.02 -15.22
CA PRO A 22 11.04 8.46 -14.49
C PRO A 22 11.14 9.03 -13.08
N LEU A 23 11.40 8.18 -12.09
CA LEU A 23 11.48 8.59 -10.68
C LEU A 23 12.65 9.53 -10.35
N GLU A 24 13.57 9.78 -11.27
CA GLU A 24 14.71 10.67 -11.08
C GLU A 24 14.34 12.15 -11.33
N VAL A 25 13.16 12.44 -11.90
CA VAL A 25 12.80 13.78 -12.38
C VAL A 25 11.85 14.48 -11.40
N ASP A 26 12.32 15.49 -10.65
CA ASP A 26 11.54 16.22 -9.61
C ASP A 26 10.23 16.86 -10.16
N LYS A 27 10.17 17.11 -11.46
CA LYS A 27 9.01 17.66 -12.17
C LYS A 27 8.93 17.09 -13.58
N TYR A 28 7.79 16.54 -13.96
CA TYR A 28 7.58 16.15 -15.36
C TYR A 28 7.60 17.41 -16.26
N PRO A 29 8.51 17.53 -17.24
CA PRO A 29 8.75 18.77 -17.98
C PRO A 29 7.53 19.30 -18.73
N GLU A 30 6.65 18.40 -19.19
CA GLU A 30 5.49 18.76 -20.01
C GLU A 30 4.23 19.02 -19.18
N CYS A 31 4.19 18.62 -17.90
CA CYS A 31 2.98 18.70 -17.08
C CYS A 31 3.17 19.41 -15.72
N SER A 32 4.38 19.90 -15.41
CA SER A 32 4.68 20.75 -14.24
C SER A 32 4.18 20.20 -12.89
N THR A 33 3.96 18.89 -12.78
CA THR A 33 3.41 18.25 -11.58
C THR A 33 4.51 17.51 -10.82
N LEU A 34 4.51 17.67 -9.50
CA LEU A 34 5.44 17.04 -8.56
C LEU A 34 5.35 15.52 -8.68
N THR A 35 6.46 14.92 -9.10
CA THR A 35 6.63 13.49 -9.24
C THR A 35 7.43 12.99 -8.05
N TYR A 36 7.05 11.83 -7.52
CA TYR A 36 7.64 11.07 -6.40
C TYR A 36 7.75 11.69 -5.00
N ARG A 37 7.81 13.02 -4.81
CA ARG A 37 7.92 13.65 -3.48
C ARG A 37 6.80 14.63 -3.18
N LEU A 38 6.29 14.55 -1.96
CA LEU A 38 5.34 15.48 -1.39
C LEU A 38 5.97 16.17 -0.19
N THR A 39 5.83 17.49 -0.12
CA THR A 39 6.15 18.21 1.11
C THR A 39 5.11 17.89 2.18
N PHE A 40 5.40 18.24 3.43
CA PHE A 40 4.45 18.08 4.52
C PHE A 40 3.11 18.75 4.20
N THR A 41 3.14 20.00 3.71
CA THR A 41 1.94 20.75 3.37
C THR A 41 1.14 20.06 2.25
N ASP A 42 1.81 19.62 1.18
CA ASP A 42 1.12 18.95 0.07
C ASP A 42 0.53 17.63 0.54
N PHE A 43 1.31 16.82 1.25
CA PHE A 43 0.89 15.50 1.71
C PHE A 43 -0.36 15.55 2.60
N PHE A 44 -0.40 16.47 3.56
CA PHE A 44 -1.57 16.62 4.43
C PHE A 44 -2.76 17.25 3.70
N GLY A 45 -2.53 18.16 2.75
CA GLY A 45 -3.58 18.64 1.85
C GLY A 45 -4.23 17.50 1.04
N GLU A 46 -3.46 16.50 0.64
CA GLU A 46 -3.97 15.30 -0.05
C GLU A 46 -4.75 14.35 0.86
N ILE A 47 -4.40 14.27 2.14
CA ILE A 47 -5.19 13.54 3.13
C ILE A 47 -6.54 14.23 3.32
N GLU A 48 -6.56 15.55 3.49
CA GLU A 48 -7.79 16.34 3.63
C GLU A 48 -8.69 16.23 2.40
N ALA A 49 -8.10 16.18 1.21
CA ALA A 49 -8.81 15.95 -0.05
C ALA A 49 -9.24 14.49 -0.27
N MET A 50 -9.04 13.60 0.71
CA MET A 50 -9.36 12.16 0.64
C MET A 50 -8.66 11.44 -0.53
N ARG A 51 -7.52 11.97 -0.99
CA ARG A 51 -6.69 11.36 -2.05
C ARG A 51 -5.62 10.44 -1.49
N ILE A 52 -5.25 10.61 -0.22
CA ILE A 52 -4.34 9.71 0.49
C ILE A 52 -5.06 9.05 1.67
N LEU A 53 -5.09 7.72 1.69
CA LEU A 53 -5.65 6.94 2.81
C LEU A 53 -4.53 6.45 3.73
N ASN A 54 -4.79 6.44 5.05
CA ASN A 54 -3.84 5.93 6.03
C ASN A 54 -3.85 4.38 6.06
N ALA A 55 -2.75 3.76 5.64
CA ALA A 55 -2.56 2.31 5.60
C ALA A 55 -1.51 1.80 6.61
N ARG A 56 -1.05 2.67 7.51
CA ARG A 56 0.06 2.37 8.44
C ARG A 56 -0.21 1.24 9.43
N LEU A 57 -1.47 0.97 9.75
CA LEU A 57 -1.87 -0.10 10.64
C LEU A 57 -1.99 -1.47 9.94
N GLY A 58 -1.85 -1.48 8.61
CA GLY A 58 -2.08 -2.67 7.80
C GLY A 58 -3.56 -2.99 7.59
N GLY A 59 -3.81 -3.88 6.63
CA GLY A 59 -5.15 -4.26 6.23
C GLY A 59 -5.21 -4.82 4.82
N LEU A 60 -6.38 -5.35 4.48
CA LEU A 60 -6.72 -5.79 3.12
C LEU A 60 -7.05 -4.57 2.27
N VAL A 61 -6.35 -4.41 1.15
CA VAL A 61 -6.66 -3.36 0.18
C VAL A 61 -7.74 -3.85 -0.78
N VAL A 62 -8.85 -3.13 -0.85
CA VAL A 62 -10.03 -3.51 -1.66
C VAL A 62 -10.32 -2.43 -2.68
N GLY A 63 -10.61 -2.84 -3.92
CA GLY A 63 -10.75 -1.94 -5.06
C GLY A 63 -9.49 -1.84 -5.88
N ARG A 64 -9.61 -1.34 -7.12
CA ARG A 64 -8.49 -1.19 -8.06
C ARG A 64 -7.71 -2.50 -8.31
N HIS A 65 -8.46 -3.55 -8.67
CA HIS A 65 -7.95 -4.91 -8.97
C HIS A 65 -7.42 -5.07 -10.42
N GLY A 66 -7.47 -4.02 -11.23
CA GLY A 66 -7.03 -4.02 -12.63
C GLY A 66 -5.50 -3.90 -12.74
N THR A 67 -4.96 -4.31 -13.89
CA THR A 67 -3.52 -4.18 -14.21
C THR A 67 -3.14 -2.78 -14.72
N THR A 68 -4.06 -1.83 -14.63
CA THR A 68 -3.95 -0.48 -15.20
C THR A 68 -4.17 0.59 -14.14
N ASP A 69 -4.29 0.21 -12.87
CA ASP A 69 -4.80 1.09 -11.82
C ASP A 69 -4.05 0.88 -10.51
N ASP A 70 -2.72 0.89 -10.61
CA ASP A 70 -1.81 0.72 -9.49
C ASP A 70 -2.01 1.82 -8.46
N ILE A 71 -1.91 1.45 -7.18
CA ILE A 71 -2.09 2.34 -6.05
C ILE A 71 -0.70 2.76 -5.56
N PRO A 72 -0.32 4.04 -5.70
CA PRO A 72 0.96 4.52 -5.18
C PRO A 72 0.99 4.45 -3.66
N MET A 73 2.18 4.20 -3.10
CA MET A 73 2.39 4.21 -1.66
C MET A 73 3.44 5.25 -1.28
N TYR A 74 3.13 6.10 -0.31
CA TYR A 74 4.01 7.14 0.21
C TYR A 74 4.47 6.82 1.63
N LEU A 75 5.74 7.10 1.91
CA LEU A 75 6.33 7.01 3.24
C LEU A 75 7.07 8.30 3.60
N HIS A 76 7.17 8.60 4.89
CA HIS A 76 7.92 9.77 5.37
C HIS A 76 9.41 9.43 5.47
N VAL A 77 10.26 10.18 4.75
CA VAL A 77 11.73 9.99 4.72
C VAL A 77 12.50 10.94 5.63
N GLY A 78 11.81 11.86 6.30
CA GLY A 78 12.41 12.89 7.16
C GLY A 78 12.37 14.28 6.54
N GLY A 79 12.67 15.30 7.35
CA GLY A 79 12.64 16.70 6.90
C GLY A 79 11.26 17.20 6.44
N GLY A 80 10.18 16.51 6.81
CA GLY A 80 8.83 16.82 6.33
C GLY A 80 8.58 16.39 4.88
N ILE A 81 9.39 15.48 4.34
CA ILE A 81 9.24 14.97 2.97
C ILE A 81 8.65 13.56 2.99
N PHE A 82 7.69 13.34 2.10
CA PHE A 82 7.10 12.05 1.82
C PHE A 82 7.48 11.61 0.42
N GLU A 83 7.90 10.36 0.25
CA GLU A 83 8.39 9.82 -1.01
C GLU A 83 7.57 8.59 -1.41
N MET A 84 7.32 8.44 -2.71
CA MET A 84 6.70 7.24 -3.26
C MET A 84 7.66 6.06 -3.11
N SER A 85 7.23 5.04 -2.36
CA SER A 85 8.02 3.83 -2.10
C SER A 85 7.77 2.73 -3.11
N GLY A 86 6.66 2.77 -3.84
CA GLY A 86 6.28 1.73 -4.78
C GLY A 86 4.80 1.75 -5.10
N LEU A 87 4.39 0.73 -5.84
CA LEU A 87 3.04 0.51 -6.32
C LEU A 87 2.47 -0.77 -5.71
N MET A 88 1.15 -0.80 -5.53
CA MET A 88 0.44 -1.98 -5.06
C MET A 88 -0.92 -2.13 -5.74
N HIS A 89 -1.50 -3.31 -5.65
CA HIS A 89 -2.79 -3.61 -6.28
C HIS A 89 -3.88 -3.93 -5.26
N GLY A 90 -5.12 -3.74 -5.68
CA GLY A 90 -6.28 -4.29 -4.98
C GLY A 90 -6.17 -5.80 -4.79
N GLY A 91 -6.49 -6.26 -3.59
CA GLY A 91 -6.45 -7.67 -3.20
C GLY A 91 -5.14 -8.09 -2.52
N GLU A 92 -4.17 -7.19 -2.43
CA GLU A 92 -2.98 -7.37 -1.60
C GLU A 92 -3.26 -6.99 -0.13
N PHE A 93 -2.48 -7.57 0.77
CA PHE A 93 -2.59 -7.33 2.20
C PHE A 93 -1.34 -6.62 2.73
N ILE A 94 -1.53 -5.54 3.46
CA ILE A 94 -0.44 -4.82 4.12
C ILE A 94 -0.35 -5.28 5.57
N LEU A 95 0.82 -5.77 5.97
CA LEU A 95 1.16 -6.03 7.37
C LEU A 95 1.81 -4.79 7.97
N SER A 96 1.39 -4.43 9.18
CA SER A 96 2.02 -3.39 9.99
C SER A 96 3.50 -3.69 10.23
N HIS A 97 4.28 -2.65 10.52
CA HIS A 97 5.70 -2.80 10.79
C HIS A 97 5.99 -3.79 11.93
N MET A 98 5.18 -3.73 12.99
CA MET A 98 5.33 -4.62 14.15
C MET A 98 5.01 -6.06 13.81
N ALA A 99 3.96 -6.33 13.03
CA ALA A 99 3.64 -7.66 12.56
C ALA A 99 4.70 -8.22 11.61
N ALA A 100 5.18 -7.38 10.67
CA ALA A 100 6.24 -7.73 9.75
C ALA A 100 7.54 -8.10 10.47
N ALA A 101 7.92 -7.34 11.50
CA ALA A 101 9.09 -7.63 12.32
C ALA A 101 8.92 -8.92 13.15
N LYS A 102 7.76 -9.10 13.79
CA LYS A 102 7.47 -10.23 14.68
C LYS A 102 7.36 -11.57 13.93
N HIS A 103 6.75 -11.57 12.74
CA HIS A 103 6.35 -12.79 12.03
C HIS A 103 7.08 -13.00 10.70
N ARG A 104 8.23 -12.35 10.52
CA ARG A 104 8.93 -12.25 9.23
C ARG A 104 9.01 -13.57 8.45
N GLU A 105 9.53 -14.62 9.07
CA GLU A 105 9.70 -15.93 8.42
C GLU A 105 8.37 -16.55 7.97
N THR A 106 7.33 -16.40 8.78
CA THR A 106 6.00 -16.93 8.44
C THR A 106 5.39 -16.15 7.27
N ILE A 107 5.55 -14.83 7.27
CA ILE A 107 5.05 -13.94 6.22
C ILE A 107 5.78 -14.22 4.90
N GLU A 108 7.11 -14.33 4.93
CA GLU A 108 7.94 -14.68 3.76
C GLU A 108 7.52 -16.02 3.17
N ARG A 109 7.27 -17.03 4.01
CA ARG A 109 6.76 -18.33 3.57
C ARG A 109 5.39 -18.22 2.91
N ILE A 110 4.45 -17.48 3.49
CA ILE A 110 3.12 -17.24 2.89
C ILE A 110 3.27 -16.52 1.54
N ASN A 111 4.07 -15.46 1.48
CA ASN A 111 4.24 -14.63 0.28
C ASN A 111 5.05 -15.31 -0.83
N SER A 112 5.76 -16.39 -0.50
CA SER A 112 6.45 -17.23 -1.49
C SER A 112 5.48 -17.99 -2.39
N GLU A 113 4.24 -18.21 -1.95
CA GLU A 113 3.21 -18.85 -2.76
C GLU A 113 2.82 -17.95 -3.93
N LYS A 114 2.89 -18.50 -5.16
CA LYS A 114 2.55 -17.82 -6.41
C LYS A 114 1.39 -18.53 -7.11
N GLY A 115 0.56 -17.75 -7.76
CA GLY A 115 -0.59 -18.19 -8.53
C GLY A 115 -1.37 -16.99 -9.06
N ARG A 116 -2.50 -17.21 -9.72
CA ARG A 116 -3.36 -16.11 -10.20
C ARG A 116 -4.41 -15.81 -9.13
N ALA A 117 -4.40 -14.57 -8.61
CA ALA A 117 -5.39 -14.13 -7.63
C ALA A 117 -6.84 -14.19 -8.16
N ARG A 118 -7.03 -14.09 -9.49
CA ARG A 118 -8.34 -14.21 -10.16
C ARG A 118 -9.02 -15.57 -9.96
N ASP A 119 -8.26 -16.58 -9.57
CA ASP A 119 -8.75 -17.96 -9.40
C ASP A 119 -9.33 -18.21 -8.00
N MET A 120 -9.26 -17.24 -7.07
CA MET A 120 -9.69 -17.44 -5.69
C MET A 120 -10.49 -16.23 -5.18
N PRO A 121 -11.80 -16.39 -4.88
CA PRO A 121 -12.61 -15.29 -4.36
C PRO A 121 -12.11 -14.88 -2.96
N LEU A 122 -11.93 -13.58 -2.75
CA LEU A 122 -11.62 -13.02 -1.43
C LEU A 122 -12.78 -13.30 -0.48
N ARG A 123 -12.52 -14.08 0.57
CA ARG A 123 -13.48 -14.33 1.64
C ARG A 123 -13.26 -13.32 2.75
N TYR A 124 -14.04 -12.24 2.75
CA TYR A 124 -13.95 -11.23 3.80
C TYR A 124 -14.28 -11.84 5.17
N SER A 125 -13.35 -11.68 6.11
CA SER A 125 -13.60 -11.87 7.52
C SER A 125 -14.22 -10.59 8.08
N THR A 126 -15.16 -10.71 9.01
CA THR A 126 -15.72 -9.54 9.74
C THR A 126 -14.69 -8.84 10.64
N ARG A 127 -13.46 -9.38 10.71
CA ARG A 127 -12.33 -8.86 11.49
C ARG A 127 -11.27 -8.18 10.62
N ALA A 128 -11.45 -8.14 9.30
CA ALA A 128 -10.50 -7.52 8.39
C ALA A 128 -10.44 -6.01 8.63
N SER A 129 -9.26 -5.47 8.94
CA SER A 129 -8.99 -4.06 8.67
C SER A 129 -9.00 -3.88 7.15
N VAL A 130 -9.95 -3.11 6.62
CA VAL A 130 -10.13 -2.92 5.18
C VAL A 130 -9.74 -1.50 4.79
N ILE A 131 -8.86 -1.39 3.80
CA ILE A 131 -8.49 -0.14 3.15
C ILE A 131 -9.23 -0.10 1.81
N ASN A 132 -10.38 0.57 1.78
CA ASN A 132 -11.23 0.65 0.60
C ASN A 132 -10.78 1.79 -0.32
N THR A 133 -10.23 1.44 -1.48
CA THR A 133 -9.69 2.39 -2.47
C THR A 133 -10.68 2.71 -3.60
N ASN A 134 -11.87 2.11 -3.61
CA ASN A 134 -12.86 2.34 -4.67
C ASN A 134 -13.41 3.77 -4.70
N LEU A 135 -13.40 4.47 -3.57
CA LEU A 135 -13.90 5.84 -3.46
C LEU A 135 -12.82 6.89 -3.63
N MET A 136 -11.57 6.48 -3.86
CA MET A 136 -10.48 7.41 -4.10
C MET A 136 -10.59 7.97 -5.52
N PRO A 137 -10.33 9.26 -5.73
CA PRO A 137 -10.25 9.81 -7.08
C PRO A 137 -9.06 9.21 -7.84
N PRO A 138 -9.03 9.34 -9.18
CA PRO A 138 -7.90 8.91 -9.99
C PRO A 138 -6.56 9.41 -9.45
N GLY A 139 -5.55 8.53 -9.42
CA GLY A 139 -4.23 8.80 -8.86
C GLY A 139 -4.20 8.94 -7.33
N GLY A 140 -5.22 8.44 -6.63
CA GLY A 140 -5.20 8.33 -5.17
C GLY A 140 -4.14 7.33 -4.68
N ALA A 141 -3.57 7.57 -3.50
CA ALA A 141 -2.44 6.84 -2.94
C ALA A 141 -2.64 6.39 -1.47
N LEU A 142 -1.76 5.54 -0.97
CA LEU A 142 -1.75 5.08 0.42
C LEU A 142 -0.57 5.67 1.19
N TRP A 143 -0.80 6.01 2.45
CA TRP A 143 0.24 6.34 3.40
C TRP A 143 0.68 5.09 4.16
N ILE A 144 1.94 4.72 4.00
CA ILE A 144 2.58 3.60 4.69
C ILE A 144 3.73 4.07 5.60
N ASN A 145 4.19 3.17 6.44
CA ASN A 145 5.39 3.30 7.28
C ASN A 145 6.52 2.43 6.73
N HIS A 146 7.75 2.84 7.04
CA HIS A 146 8.91 1.97 6.86
C HIS A 146 8.73 0.63 7.60
N GLY A 147 9.20 -0.44 6.95
CA GLY A 147 9.21 -1.79 7.53
C GLY A 147 7.86 -2.49 7.56
N GLN A 148 6.82 -1.96 6.91
CA GLN A 148 5.62 -2.72 6.57
C GLN A 148 5.93 -3.77 5.48
N PHE A 149 5.09 -4.82 5.39
CA PHE A 149 5.26 -5.89 4.41
C PHE A 149 3.99 -6.06 3.58
N ILE A 150 4.13 -6.16 2.26
CA ILE A 150 3.01 -6.35 1.33
C ILE A 150 2.97 -7.81 0.89
N VAL A 151 1.83 -8.46 1.14
CA VAL A 151 1.58 -9.83 0.74
C VAL A 151 0.84 -9.83 -0.58
N ASN A 152 1.38 -10.55 -1.56
CA ASN A 152 0.83 -10.62 -2.90
C ASN A 152 -0.63 -11.11 -2.90
N GLY A 153 -1.39 -10.73 -3.93
CA GLY A 153 -2.83 -10.97 -3.95
C GLY A 153 -3.24 -12.44 -3.93
N PHE A 154 -2.42 -13.34 -4.50
CA PHE A 154 -2.71 -14.78 -4.49
C PHE A 154 -2.56 -15.36 -3.08
N ALA A 155 -1.43 -15.09 -2.43
CA ALA A 155 -1.19 -15.52 -1.05
C ALA A 155 -2.22 -14.89 -0.09
N THR A 156 -2.59 -13.64 -0.33
CA THR A 156 -3.64 -12.94 0.43
C THR A 156 -4.98 -13.66 0.30
N ALA A 157 -5.44 -13.98 -0.90
CA ALA A 157 -6.71 -14.66 -1.12
C ALA A 157 -6.79 -16.03 -0.41
N LYS A 158 -5.66 -16.74 -0.31
CA LYS A 158 -5.58 -18.05 0.34
C LYS A 158 -5.45 -17.98 1.85
N HIS A 159 -4.73 -16.99 2.38
CA HIS A 159 -4.30 -16.93 3.79
C HIS A 159 -4.85 -15.73 4.57
N LEU A 160 -5.88 -15.04 4.06
CA LEU A 160 -6.39 -13.79 4.64
C LEU A 160 -6.61 -13.86 6.16
N GLU A 161 -7.33 -14.87 6.65
CA GLU A 161 -7.58 -15.03 8.09
C GLU A 161 -6.28 -15.15 8.90
N LYS A 162 -5.28 -15.86 8.36
CA LYS A 162 -3.98 -15.99 9.00
C LYS A 162 -3.24 -14.65 8.99
N LEU A 163 -3.27 -13.92 7.88
CA LEU A 163 -2.65 -12.61 7.76
C LEU A 163 -3.26 -11.59 8.73
N GLU A 164 -4.58 -11.62 8.93
CA GLU A 164 -5.27 -10.81 9.93
C GLU A 164 -4.79 -11.12 11.35
N GLN A 165 -4.72 -12.41 11.70
CA GLN A 165 -4.21 -12.85 13.00
C GLN A 165 -2.77 -12.38 13.22
N LEU A 166 -1.90 -12.54 12.22
CA LEU A 166 -0.50 -12.09 12.31
C LEU A 166 -0.42 -10.56 12.44
N ASN A 167 -1.23 -9.81 11.68
CA ASN A 167 -1.22 -8.36 11.73
C ASN A 167 -1.63 -7.87 13.12
N ALA A 168 -2.70 -8.42 13.67
CA ALA A 168 -3.23 -7.97 14.95
C ALA A 168 -2.41 -8.44 16.15
N ASP A 169 -1.79 -9.61 16.07
CA ASP A 169 -0.84 -10.08 17.09
C ASP A 169 0.44 -9.22 17.12
N GLY A 170 0.83 -8.63 15.99
CA GLY A 170 1.91 -7.64 15.93
C GLY A 170 1.46 -6.23 16.29
N ASN A 171 0.20 -5.88 16.04
CA ASN A 171 -0.35 -4.55 16.22
C ASN A 171 -1.77 -4.62 16.83
N PRO A 172 -1.91 -4.74 18.15
CA PRO A 172 -3.22 -4.90 18.79
C PRO A 172 -4.15 -3.70 18.56
N GLU A 173 -3.63 -2.52 18.20
CA GLU A 173 -4.42 -1.35 17.83
C GLU A 173 -5.15 -1.51 16.48
N SER A 174 -4.75 -2.47 15.63
CA SER A 174 -5.42 -2.72 14.34
C SER A 174 -6.86 -3.24 14.49
N PHE A 175 -7.21 -3.81 15.65
CA PHE A 175 -8.59 -4.20 15.96
C PHE A 175 -9.47 -3.02 16.37
N LEU A 176 -8.87 -1.94 16.89
CA LEU A 176 -9.59 -0.78 17.42
C LEU A 176 -10.00 0.22 16.34
N SER A 177 -9.56 0.04 15.09
CA SER A 177 -9.98 0.87 13.95
C SER A 177 -11.28 0.38 13.28
N ILE A 178 -11.83 -0.76 13.71
CA ILE A 178 -13.17 -1.20 13.30
C ILE A 178 -14.18 -0.53 14.24
N GLY A 179 -14.48 0.73 13.97
CA GLY A 179 -15.56 1.47 14.60
C GLY A 179 -15.09 2.65 15.41
N LEU A 180 -15.20 3.83 14.81
CA LEU A 180 -15.99 4.94 15.34
C LEU A 180 -16.60 5.67 14.11
N PRO A 181 -17.83 6.21 14.24
CA PRO A 181 -18.67 6.66 13.12
C PRO A 181 -18.07 7.78 12.26
#